data_AF-A0A2A3FT02-F1
#
_entry.id   AF-A0A2A3FT02-F1
#
_cell.length_a   1.000
_cell.length_b   1.000
_cell.length_c   1.000
_cell.angle_alpha   90.00
_cell.angle_beta   90.00
_cell.angle_gamma   90.00
#
_symmetry.space_group_name_H-M   'P 1'
#
loop_
_entity.id
_entity.type
_entity.pdbx_description
1 polymer ?
#
loop_
_entity_poly.entity_id
_entity_poly.type
_entity_poly.pdbx_seq_one_letter_code
_entity_poly.pdbx_strand_id
1 'polypeptide(L)'
;MAVRQIERAVILEPEDIEAMHRPFVNKGNSDPVVRAFREALRASTPGWLSALDTDSKTVSRSRLDELLTAIGHRRDLVGALPDGEVKTEALDQLTSLDELITEMLAQLDGTTSGAGSL
;
A
#
# COMPACT_ATOMS: atom_id res chain seq x y z
N MET A 1 5.48 39.39 -37.71
CA MET A 1 6.76 38.66 -37.77
C MET A 1 6.48 37.23 -37.31
N ALA A 2 6.28 36.29 -38.24
CA ALA A 2 6.05 34.88 -37.90
C ALA A 2 7.41 34.19 -37.71
N VAL A 3 7.74 33.82 -36.48
CA VAL A 3 8.93 33.01 -36.19
C VAL A 3 8.63 31.60 -36.68
N ARG A 4 9.21 31.20 -37.81
CA ARG A 4 9.22 29.79 -38.24
C ARG A 4 10.17 29.05 -37.31
N GLN A 5 9.62 28.27 -36.39
CA GLN A 5 10.40 27.36 -35.56
C GLN A 5 10.91 26.24 -36.48
N ILE A 6 12.21 26.20 -36.75
CA ILE A 6 12.83 25.11 -37.51
C ILE A 6 12.96 23.94 -36.53
N GLU A 7 12.09 22.95 -36.65
CA GLU A 7 12.28 21.67 -35.97
C GLU A 7 13.56 21.02 -36.50
N ARG A 8 14.55 20.84 -35.61
CA ARG A 8 15.76 20.08 -35.93
C ARG A 8 15.52 18.64 -35.48
N ALA A 9 15.56 17.69 -36.42
CA ALA A 9 15.42 16.26 -36.13
C ALA A 9 16.79 15.57 -36.05
N VAL A 10 16.89 14.56 -35.21
CA VAL A 10 18.03 13.63 -35.13
C VAL A 10 17.64 12.33 -35.83
N ILE A 11 18.54 11.77 -36.63
CA ILE A 11 18.36 10.43 -37.21
C ILE A 11 18.77 9.43 -36.12
N LEU A 12 17.85 8.55 -35.73
CA LEU A 12 18.07 7.53 -34.71
C LEU A 12 18.50 6.22 -35.35
N GLU A 13 19.45 5.54 -34.72
CA GLU A 13 19.75 4.15 -35.07
C GLU A 13 18.69 3.22 -34.47
N PRO A 14 18.47 2.01 -35.03
CA PRO A 14 17.50 1.05 -34.50
C PRO A 14 17.71 0.70 -33.02
N GLU A 15 18.97 0.67 -32.57
CA GLU A 15 19.36 0.45 -31.17
C GLU A 15 18.93 1.58 -30.23
N ASP A 16 18.99 2.84 -30.70
CA ASP A 16 18.50 4.00 -29.95
C ASP A 16 16.99 3.91 -29.76
N ILE A 17 16.28 3.53 -30.81
CA ILE A 17 14.84 3.32 -30.78
C ILE A 17 14.52 2.22 -29.76
N GLU A 18 15.17 1.06 -29.83
CA GLU A 18 14.95 -0.03 -28.88
C GLU A 18 15.23 0.40 -27.43
N ALA A 19 16.33 1.11 -27.20
CA ALA A 19 16.68 1.63 -25.88
C ALA A 19 15.63 2.60 -25.33
N MET A 20 15.10 3.47 -26.19
CA MET A 20 14.01 4.39 -25.84
C MET A 20 12.72 3.65 -25.50
N HIS A 21 12.36 2.60 -26.25
CA HIS A 21 11.14 1.84 -26.01
C HIS A 21 11.21 0.96 -24.76
N ARG A 22 12.37 0.34 -24.49
CA ARG A 22 12.55 -0.69 -23.45
C ARG A 22 11.94 -0.37 -22.08
N PRO A 23 12.12 0.83 -21.47
CA PRO A 23 11.53 1.14 -20.16
C PRO A 23 10.02 1.40 -20.19
N PHE A 24 9.44 1.69 -21.36
CA PHE A 24 8.01 2.01 -21.51
C PHE A 24 7.17 0.82 -22.02
N VAL A 25 7.79 -0.35 -22.23
CA VAL A 25 7.06 -1.58 -22.55
C VAL A 25 6.43 -2.14 -21.28
N ASN A 26 5.12 -1.98 -21.15
CA ASN A 26 4.34 -2.56 -20.06
C ASN A 26 4.28 -4.10 -20.21
N LYS A 27 4.80 -4.83 -19.23
CA LYS A 27 4.78 -6.31 -19.19
C LYS A 27 3.64 -6.87 -18.34
N GLY A 28 2.69 -6.02 -17.96
CA GLY A 28 1.54 -6.36 -17.14
C GLY A 28 1.96 -7.04 -15.84
N ASN A 29 1.43 -8.24 -15.62
CA ASN A 29 1.68 -8.99 -14.39
C ASN A 29 3.15 -9.45 -14.24
N SER A 30 3.90 -9.52 -15.34
CA SER A 30 5.31 -9.95 -15.35
C SER A 30 6.29 -8.77 -15.28
N ASP A 31 5.77 -7.54 -15.17
CA ASP A 31 6.60 -6.35 -15.03
C ASP A 31 7.39 -6.37 -13.70
N PRO A 32 8.71 -6.17 -13.71
CA PRO A 32 9.52 -6.16 -12.49
C PRO A 32 9.04 -5.13 -11.46
N VAL A 33 8.55 -3.97 -11.90
CA VAL A 33 8.06 -2.91 -10.99
C VAL A 33 6.74 -3.35 -10.35
N VAL A 34 5.82 -3.90 -11.14
CA VAL A 34 4.54 -4.41 -10.62
C VAL A 34 4.77 -5.60 -9.67
N ARG A 35 5.76 -6.47 -9.96
CA ARG A 35 6.15 -7.55 -9.07
C ARG A 35 6.71 -7.02 -7.74
N ALA A 36 7.65 -6.08 -7.78
CA ALA A 36 8.20 -5.46 -6.57
C ALA A 36 7.12 -4.78 -5.73
N PHE A 37 6.16 -4.10 -6.36
CA PHE A 37 5.02 -3.50 -5.67
C PHE A 37 4.14 -4.55 -4.97
N ARG A 38 3.85 -5.68 -5.63
CA ARG A 38 3.11 -6.80 -5.00
C ARG A 38 3.87 -7.44 -3.85
N GLU A 39 5.18 -7.58 -3.97
CA GLU A 39 6.02 -8.09 -2.89
C GLU A 39 6.02 -7.14 -1.69
N ALA A 40 6.06 -5.82 -1.91
CA ALA A 40 5.93 -4.82 -0.84
C ALA A 40 4.56 -4.89 -0.13
N LEU A 41 3.46 -5.02 -0.90
CA LEU A 41 2.12 -5.20 -0.33
C LEU A 41 1.97 -6.48 0.50
N ARG A 42 2.69 -7.55 0.11
CA ARG A 42 2.73 -8.80 0.87
C ARG A 42 3.57 -8.65 2.14
N ALA A 43 4.71 -7.98 2.05
CA ALA A 43 5.62 -7.77 3.17
C ALA A 43 5.00 -6.89 4.27
N SER A 44 4.09 -5.99 3.94
CA SER A 44 3.35 -5.21 4.94
C SER A 44 2.27 -6.01 5.67
N THR A 45 1.96 -7.24 5.26
CA THR A 45 0.90 -8.05 5.89
C THR A 45 1.46 -8.87 7.07
N PRO A 46 0.92 -8.72 8.29
CA PRO A 46 1.35 -9.54 9.44
C PRO A 46 1.17 -11.04 9.18
N GLY A 47 2.21 -11.83 9.42
CA GLY A 47 2.22 -13.26 9.07
C GLY A 47 1.23 -14.12 9.86
N TRP A 48 0.81 -13.65 11.05
CA TRP A 48 -0.20 -14.34 11.86
C TRP A 48 -1.63 -14.07 11.37
N LEU A 49 -1.87 -13.02 10.58
CA LEU A 49 -3.21 -12.60 10.19
C LEU A 49 -3.92 -13.68 9.38
N SER A 50 -3.20 -14.41 8.53
CA SER A 50 -3.75 -15.54 7.76
C SER A 50 -4.11 -16.75 8.61
N ALA A 51 -3.59 -16.83 9.84
CA ALA A 51 -3.90 -17.89 10.79
C ALA A 51 -4.97 -17.46 11.81
N LEU A 52 -5.44 -16.21 11.76
CA LEU A 52 -6.57 -15.77 12.55
C LEU A 52 -7.84 -16.39 11.96
N ASP A 53 -8.44 -17.31 12.70
CA ASP A 53 -9.72 -17.92 12.33
C ASP A 53 -10.86 -17.34 13.19
N THR A 54 -12.09 -17.65 12.81
CA THR A 54 -13.29 -17.19 13.54
C THR A 54 -13.46 -17.86 14.91
N ASP A 55 -12.69 -18.91 15.18
CA ASP A 55 -12.78 -19.71 16.41
C ASP A 55 -11.86 -19.13 17.51
N SER A 56 -10.69 -18.63 17.12
CA SER A 56 -9.75 -17.85 17.91
C SER A 56 -10.21 -16.38 17.99
N LYS A 57 -11.29 -16.17 18.74
CA LYS A 57 -11.94 -14.86 18.97
C LYS A 57 -11.09 -13.84 19.76
N THR A 58 -9.78 -14.03 19.87
CA THR A 58 -8.90 -13.22 20.72
C THR A 58 -7.67 -12.74 19.96
N VAL A 59 -7.42 -11.44 20.04
CA VAL A 59 -6.20 -10.80 19.53
C VAL A 59 -5.55 -10.01 20.67
N SER A 60 -4.25 -10.17 20.86
CA SER A 60 -3.50 -9.42 21.88
C SER A 60 -3.29 -7.96 21.46
N ARG A 61 -3.08 -7.06 22.43
CA ARG A 61 -2.68 -5.66 22.18
C ARG A 61 -1.51 -5.53 21.19
N SER A 62 -0.43 -6.29 21.41
CA SER A 62 0.75 -6.24 20.54
C SER A 62 0.47 -6.54 19.06
N ARG A 63 -0.51 -7.41 18.79
CA ARG A 63 -0.96 -7.75 17.42
C ARG A 63 -1.82 -6.64 16.81
N LEU A 64 -2.60 -5.94 17.63
CA LEU A 64 -3.34 -4.75 17.20
C LEU A 64 -2.38 -3.60 16.85
N ASP A 65 -1.34 -3.38 17.65
CA ASP A 65 -0.29 -2.39 17.36
C ASP A 65 0.50 -2.73 16.08
N GLU A 66 0.80 -4.02 15.88
CA GLU A 66 1.42 -4.52 14.64
C GLU A 66 0.52 -4.25 13.42
N LEU A 67 -0.81 -4.44 13.55
CA LEU A 67 -1.76 -4.12 12.49
C LEU A 67 -1.80 -2.62 12.17
N LEU A 68 -1.79 -1.74 13.17
CA LEU A 68 -1.73 -0.28 12.91
C LEU A 68 -0.47 0.10 12.13
N THR A 69 0.68 -0.51 12.48
CA THR A 69 1.93 -0.33 11.74
C THR A 69 1.82 -0.82 10.30
N ALA A 70 1.22 -2.01 10.09
CA ALA A 70 0.96 -2.57 8.76
C ALA A 70 0.03 -1.69 7.92
N ILE A 71 -1.01 -1.11 8.52
CA ILE A 71 -1.93 -0.16 7.88
C ILE A 71 -1.16 1.07 7.40
N GLY A 72 -0.30 1.65 8.24
CA GLY A 72 0.54 2.79 7.86
C GLY A 72 1.38 2.51 6.61
N HIS A 73 2.13 1.41 6.60
CA HIS A 73 2.92 1.01 5.43
C HIS A 73 2.06 0.78 4.18
N ARG A 74 0.87 0.18 4.33
CA ARG A 74 -0.02 -0.04 3.19
C ARG A 74 -0.61 1.27 2.66
N ARG A 75 -0.92 2.24 3.53
CA ARG A 75 -1.34 3.60 3.12
C ARG A 75 -0.26 4.30 2.32
N ASP A 76 1.01 4.19 2.70
CA ASP A 76 2.12 4.78 1.93
C ASP A 76 2.22 4.18 0.53
N LEU A 77 2.12 2.85 0.42
CA LEU A 77 2.16 2.13 -0.87
C LEU A 77 0.98 2.50 -1.77
N VAL A 78 -0.24 2.49 -1.23
CA VAL A 78 -1.46 2.87 -1.97
C VAL A 78 -1.47 4.36 -2.31
N GLY A 79 -0.95 5.20 -1.42
CA GLY A 79 -0.84 6.65 -1.58
C GLY A 79 0.00 7.07 -2.79
N ALA A 80 0.98 6.26 -3.18
CA ALA A 80 1.83 6.47 -4.36
C ALA A 80 1.11 6.25 -5.70
N LEU A 81 -0.07 5.62 -5.70
CA LEU A 81 -0.87 5.44 -6.90
C LEU A 81 -1.48 6.77 -7.37
N PRO A 82 -1.74 6.93 -8.68
CA PRO A 82 -2.53 8.04 -9.18
C PRO A 82 -3.94 8.03 -8.58
N ASP A 83 -4.54 9.20 -8.45
CA ASP A 83 -5.89 9.33 -7.92
C ASP A 83 -6.91 8.63 -8.83
N GLY A 84 -7.85 7.94 -8.20
CA GLY A 84 -8.86 7.13 -8.88
C GLY A 84 -9.62 6.27 -7.89
N GLU A 85 -10.74 5.70 -8.34
CA GLU A 85 -11.69 4.94 -7.52
C GLU A 85 -11.01 3.81 -6.73
N VAL A 86 -10.12 3.04 -7.37
CA VAL A 86 -9.38 1.93 -6.73
C VAL A 86 -8.50 2.42 -5.57
N LYS A 87 -7.82 3.55 -5.72
CA LYS A 87 -6.98 4.13 -4.66
C LYS A 87 -7.87 4.60 -3.51
N THR A 88 -8.94 5.32 -3.83
CA THR A 88 -9.91 5.82 -2.84
C THR A 88 -10.49 4.68 -2.02
N GLU A 89 -11.04 3.65 -2.68
CA GLU A 89 -11.64 2.49 -2.01
C GLU A 89 -10.63 1.78 -1.10
N ALA A 90 -9.39 1.58 -1.58
CA ALA A 90 -8.34 0.94 -0.77
C ALA A 90 -7.96 1.77 0.46
N LEU A 91 -7.90 3.11 0.35
CA LEU A 91 -7.61 3.99 1.49
C LEU A 91 -8.79 4.07 2.47
N ASP A 92 -10.02 4.02 1.98
CA ASP A 92 -11.24 4.00 2.81
C ASP A 92 -11.29 2.72 3.65
N GLN A 93 -11.04 1.56 3.04
CA GLN A 93 -10.95 0.27 3.76
C GLN A 93 -9.89 0.29 4.86
N LEU A 94 -8.72 0.86 4.57
CA LEU A 94 -7.65 1.03 5.56
C LEU A 94 -8.05 1.98 6.69
N THR A 95 -8.88 2.97 6.40
CA THR A 95 -9.40 3.92 7.38
C THR A 95 -10.42 3.31 8.31
N SER A 96 -11.40 2.58 7.78
CA SER A 96 -12.33 1.84 8.62
C SER A 96 -11.64 0.80 9.50
N LEU A 97 -10.59 0.14 9.01
CA LEU A 97 -9.83 -0.82 9.82
C LEU A 97 -9.02 -0.14 10.94
N ASP A 98 -8.39 1.00 10.65
CA ASP A 98 -7.65 1.80 11.63
C ASP A 98 -8.53 2.28 12.78
N GLU A 99 -9.73 2.78 12.44
CA GLU A 99 -10.75 3.20 13.41
C GLU A 99 -11.19 2.03 14.30
N LEU A 100 -11.49 0.88 13.68
CA LEU A 100 -11.89 -0.33 14.40
C LEU A 100 -10.82 -0.79 15.40
N ILE A 101 -9.55 -0.82 14.99
CA ILE A 101 -8.44 -1.25 15.86
C ILE A 101 -8.21 -0.24 16.98
N THR A 102 -8.31 1.06 16.68
CA THR A 102 -8.19 2.12 17.68
C THR A 102 -9.28 1.99 18.75
N GLU A 103 -10.51 1.67 18.35
CA GLU A 103 -11.60 1.39 19.29
C GLU A 103 -11.31 0.16 20.16
N MET A 104 -10.85 -0.95 19.56
CA MET A 104 -10.47 -2.16 20.31
C MET A 104 -9.37 -1.89 21.34
N LEU A 105 -8.36 -1.09 21.00
CA LEU A 105 -7.29 -0.69 21.92
C LEU A 105 -7.83 0.16 23.08
N ALA A 106 -8.73 1.12 22.79
CA ALA A 106 -9.37 1.93 23.83
C ALA A 106 -10.20 1.08 24.81
N GLN A 107 -10.89 0.04 24.32
CA GLN A 107 -11.63 -0.90 25.18
C GLN A 107 -10.70 -1.71 26.11
N LEU A 108 -9.51 -2.12 25.61
CA LEU A 108 -8.49 -2.79 26.43
C LEU A 108 -7.89 -1.87 27.51
N ASP A 109 -7.73 -0.58 27.21
CA ASP A 109 -7.23 0.41 28.17
C ASP A 109 -8.28 0.77 29.24
N GLY A 110 -9.55 0.86 28.83
CA GLY A 110 -10.67 1.11 29.73
C GLY A 110 -10.92 -0.04 30.73
N THR A 111 -10.72 -1.28 30.31
CA THR A 111 -10.84 -2.47 31.18
C THR A 111 -9.71 -2.58 32.20
N THR A 112 -8.50 -2.10 31.86
CA THR A 112 -7.34 -2.11 32.77
C THR A 112 -7.52 -1.13 33.94
N SER A 113 -8.28 -0.06 33.75
CA SER A 113 -8.49 0.99 34.77
C SER A 113 -9.48 0.60 35.89
N GLY A 114 -10.17 -0.55 35.79
CA GLY A 114 -11.19 -1.00 36.75
C GLY A 114 -10.74 -2.08 37.75
N ALA A 115 -9.52 -2.64 37.63
CA ALA A 115 -9.08 -3.80 38.42
C ALA A 115 -8.15 -3.47 39.61
N GLY A 116 -8.05 -2.19 40.01
CA GLY A 116 -7.16 -1.71 41.06
C GLY A 116 -7.89 -0.92 42.15
N SER A 117 -8.82 -1.54 42.87
CA SER A 117 -9.30 -1.05 44.17
C SER A 117 -9.93 -2.21 44.97
N LEU A 118 -9.09 -2.86 45.78
CA LEU A 118 -9.49 -3.63 46.97
C LEU A 118 -8.66 -3.12 48.15
#